data_AF-A0A2T0T3V4-F1
#
_entry.id   AF-A0A2T0T3V4-F1
#
_cell.length_a   1.000
_cell.length_b   1.000
_cell.length_c   1.000
_cell.angle_alpha   90.00
_cell.angle_beta   90.00
_cell.angle_gamma   90.00
#
_symmetry.space_group_name_H-M   'P 1'
#
loop_
_entity.id
_entity.type
_entity.pdbx_description
1 polymer ?
#
loop_
_entity_poly.entity_id
_entity_poly.type
_entity_poly.pdbx_seq_one_letter_code
_entity_poly.pdbx_strand_id
1 'polypeptide(L)'
;MFIATNRLFVPADRADEFEAKFRDNMRTYLPGVPGLRRSTLLRPTSPDQPYVSLNEFDTEADFRAWVASDSFREAHARNKGIARHVTGNAVETFEHSEDLVLIAS
;
A
#
# COMPACT_ATOMS: atom_id res chain seq x y z
N MET A 1 6.16 -15.25 3.97
CA MET A 1 5.33 -14.04 3.99
C MET A 1 4.85 -13.75 2.58
N PHE A 2 3.68 -13.13 2.46
CA PHE A 2 3.12 -12.71 1.18
C PHE A 2 3.17 -11.20 1.06
N ILE A 3 3.77 -10.71 -0.01
CA ILE A 3 3.98 -9.28 -0.23
C ILE A 3 3.04 -8.82 -1.34
N ALA A 4 2.23 -7.81 -1.06
CA ALA A 4 1.43 -7.13 -2.07
C ALA A 4 1.94 -5.71 -2.24
N THR A 5 2.32 -5.34 -3.47
CA THR A 5 2.67 -3.97 -3.82
C THR A 5 1.61 -3.37 -4.73
N ASN A 6 1.44 -2.06 -4.65
CA ASN A 6 0.68 -1.30 -5.61
C ASN A 6 1.49 -0.06 -6.03
N ARG A 7 1.94 -0.04 -7.28
CA ARG A 7 2.56 1.13 -7.90
C ARG A 7 1.47 2.15 -8.18
N LEU A 8 1.63 3.38 -7.71
CA LEU A 8 0.65 4.46 -7.84
C LEU A 8 1.32 5.61 -8.59
N PHE A 9 0.88 5.85 -9.83
CA PHE A 9 1.39 6.94 -10.66
C PHE A 9 0.66 8.23 -10.29
N VAL A 10 1.39 9.18 -9.68
CA VAL A 10 0.83 10.42 -9.14
C VAL A 10 1.60 11.60 -9.73
N PRO A 11 0.93 12.52 -10.45
CA PRO A 11 1.54 13.77 -10.91
C PRO A 11 2.14 14.59 -9.77
N ALA A 12 3.29 15.24 -10.01
CA ALA A 12 4.03 15.97 -8.98
C ALA A 12 3.22 17.10 -8.33
N ASP A 13 2.34 17.76 -9.09
CA ASP A 13 1.43 18.81 -8.61
C ASP A 13 0.34 18.30 -7.65
N ARG A 14 0.20 16.98 -7.50
CA ARG A 14 -0.79 16.32 -6.63
C ARG A 14 -0.17 15.52 -5.48
N ALA A 15 1.17 15.46 -5.43
CA ALA A 15 1.92 14.58 -4.54
C ALA A 15 1.58 14.80 -3.05
N ASP A 16 1.66 16.04 -2.56
CA ASP A 16 1.46 16.34 -1.14
C ASP A 16 0.04 16.00 -0.66
N GLU A 17 -0.98 16.34 -1.47
CA GLU A 17 -2.37 16.04 -1.14
C GLU A 17 -2.64 14.53 -1.19
N PHE A 18 -2.09 13.84 -2.19
CA PHE A 18 -2.16 12.38 -2.28
C PHE A 18 -1.56 11.73 -1.03
N GLU A 19 -0.36 12.13 -0.61
CA GLU A 19 0.32 11.53 0.53
C GLU A 19 -0.42 11.74 1.85
N ALA A 20 -0.94 12.95 2.09
CA ALA A 20 -1.71 13.24 3.29
C ALA A 20 -2.92 12.29 3.37
N LYS A 21 -3.71 12.23 2.30
CA LYS A 21 -4.91 11.40 2.25
C LYS A 21 -4.62 9.91 2.30
N PHE A 22 -3.59 9.46 1.60
CA PHE A 22 -3.22 8.05 1.56
C PHE A 22 -2.77 7.58 2.95
N ARG A 23 -1.93 8.37 3.64
CA ARG A 23 -1.50 8.06 5.01
C ARG A 23 -2.67 8.04 6.00
N ASP A 24 -3.60 8.99 5.92
CA ASP A 24 -4.79 9.01 6.78
C ASP A 24 -5.68 7.79 6.54
N ASN A 25 -5.84 7.40 5.28
CA ASN A 25 -6.59 6.21 4.90
C ASN A 25 -5.93 4.94 5.46
N MET A 26 -4.61 4.79 5.32
CA MET A 26 -3.86 3.68 5.90
C MET A 26 -4.07 3.60 7.42
N ARG A 27 -3.93 4.72 8.13
CA ARG A 27 -4.08 4.79 9.58
C ARG A 27 -5.48 4.47 10.06
N THR A 28 -6.49 4.71 9.23
CA THR A 28 -7.90 4.48 9.58
C THR A 28 -8.31 3.02 9.37
N TYR A 29 -7.92 2.40 8.25
CA TYR A 29 -8.52 1.12 7.83
C TYR A 29 -7.60 -0.10 7.96
N LEU A 30 -6.28 0.09 8.08
CA LEU A 30 -5.35 -1.03 8.24
C LEU A 30 -5.20 -1.56 9.67
N PRO A 31 -5.38 -0.78 10.75
CA PRO A 31 -5.34 -1.34 12.10
C PRO A 31 -6.34 -2.49 12.27
N GLY A 32 -5.86 -3.61 12.79
CA GLY A 32 -6.69 -4.79 13.06
C GLY A 32 -6.97 -5.70 11.86
N VAL A 33 -6.43 -5.41 10.67
CA VAL A 33 -6.49 -6.35 9.54
C VAL A 33 -5.73 -7.64 9.91
N PRO A 34 -6.40 -8.80 9.96
CA PRO A 34 -5.74 -10.06 10.31
C PRO A 34 -4.62 -10.39 9.32
N GLY A 35 -3.49 -10.86 9.85
CA GLY A 35 -2.33 -11.27 9.08
C GLY A 35 -1.51 -10.14 8.45
N LEU A 36 -1.99 -8.89 8.44
CA LEU A 36 -1.20 -7.73 8.00
C LEU A 36 -0.16 -7.37 9.06
N ARG A 37 1.12 -7.53 8.74
CA ARG A 37 2.24 -7.27 9.65
C ARG A 37 2.82 -5.88 9.48
N ARG A 38 2.87 -5.39 8.24
CA ARG A 38 3.40 -4.05 7.95
C ARG A 38 2.77 -3.48 6.70
N SER A 39 2.58 -2.17 6.70
CA SER A 39 2.21 -1.40 5.52
C SER A 39 3.11 -0.18 5.42
N THR A 40 3.69 0.03 4.24
CA THR A 40 4.64 1.12 3.97
C THR A 40 4.22 1.86 2.70
N LEU A 41 4.09 3.19 2.78
CA LEU A 41 4.03 4.05 1.60
C LEU A 41 5.45 4.55 1.28
N LEU A 42 5.97 4.16 0.12
CA LEU A 42 7.26 4.62 -0.39
C LEU A 42 7.02 5.81 -1.32
N ARG A 43 7.67 6.94 -1.01
CA ARG A 43 7.72 8.13 -1.85
C ARG A 43 8.81 7.95 -2.92
N PRO A 44 8.56 8.33 -4.19
CA PRO A 44 9.58 8.29 -5.23
C PRO A 44 10.74 9.24 -4.91
N THR A 45 11.97 8.85 -5.27
CA THR A 45 13.16 9.71 -5.15
C THR A 45 13.58 10.31 -6.48
N SER A 46 12.97 9.87 -7.59
CA SER A 46 13.15 10.44 -8.92
C SER A 46 11.81 10.63 -9.66
N PRO A 47 11.72 11.56 -10.63
CA PRO A 47 10.46 11.90 -11.31
C PRO A 47 9.81 10.76 -12.10
N ASP A 48 10.58 9.75 -12.51
CA ASP A 48 10.14 8.59 -13.29
C ASP A 48 9.64 7.42 -12.43
N GLN A 49 9.78 7.52 -11.11
CA GLN A 49 9.32 6.50 -10.17
C GLN A 49 7.88 6.77 -9.71
N PRO A 50 7.05 5.73 -9.54
CA PRO A 50 5.77 5.86 -8.87
C PRO A 50 5.94 5.85 -7.34
N TYR A 51 4.87 6.21 -6.64
CA TYR A 51 4.71 5.77 -5.26
C TYR A 51 4.53 4.26 -5.22
N VAL A 52 4.92 3.63 -4.12
CA VAL A 52 4.64 2.19 -3.89
C VAL A 52 3.99 2.02 -2.53
N SER A 53 2.77 1.48 -2.51
CA SER A 53 2.18 0.92 -1.29
C SER A 53 2.63 -0.53 -1.17
N LEU A 54 3.40 -0.86 -0.15
CA LEU A 54 3.88 -2.22 0.14
C LEU A 54 3.17 -2.73 1.39
N ASN A 55 2.50 -3.88 1.29
CA ASN A 55 1.85 -4.56 2.40
C ASN A 55 2.46 -5.95 2.59
N GLU A 56 2.83 -6.26 3.82
CA GLU A 56 3.41 -7.53 4.23
C GLU A 56 2.38 -8.32 5.01
N PHE A 57 1.97 -9.47 4.47
CA PHE A 57 1.03 -10.39 5.09
C PHE A 57 1.75 -11.67 5.53
N ASP A 58 1.20 -12.35 6.54
CA ASP A 58 1.65 -13.69 6.93
C ASP A 58 1.52 -14.67 5.77
N THR A 59 0.33 -14.72 5.16
CA THR A 59 -0.01 -15.64 4.08
C THR A 59 -0.76 -14.94 2.93
N GLU A 60 -0.81 -15.60 1.78
CA GLU A 60 -1.65 -15.18 0.66
C GLU A 60 -3.14 -15.19 1.03
N ALA A 61 -3.56 -16.14 1.88
CA ALA A 61 -4.95 -16.23 2.32
C ALA A 61 -5.38 -15.00 3.13
N ASP A 62 -4.50 -14.47 3.98
CA ASP A 62 -4.75 -13.24 4.74
C ASP A 62 -4.92 -12.03 3.80
N PHE A 63 -4.06 -11.92 2.78
CA PHE A 63 -4.20 -10.89 1.75
C PHE A 63 -5.54 -11.00 1.02
N ARG A 64 -5.91 -12.20 0.56
CA ARG A 64 -7.18 -12.44 -0.15
C ARG A 64 -8.39 -12.15 0.73
N ALA A 65 -8.34 -12.52 2.01
CA ALA A 65 -9.39 -12.23 2.98
C ALA A 65 -9.52 -10.72 3.21
N TRP A 66 -8.40 -9.99 3.32
CA TRP A 66 -8.41 -8.53 3.42
C TRP A 66 -9.04 -7.88 2.19
N VAL A 67 -8.64 -8.27 0.96
CA VAL A 67 -9.22 -7.72 -0.28
C VAL A 67 -10.74 -7.94 -0.37
N ALA A 68 -11.26 -9.03 0.20
CA ALA A 68 -12.69 -9.31 0.26
C ALA A 68 -13.45 -8.61 1.42
N SER A 69 -12.73 -8.03 2.38
CA SER A 69 -13.30 -7.49 3.62
C SER A 69 -14.12 -6.20 3.42
N ASP A 70 -14.99 -5.92 4.39
CA ASP A 70 -15.71 -4.63 4.47
C ASP A 70 -14.73 -3.46 4.62
N SER A 71 -13.69 -3.59 5.46
CA SER A 71 -12.68 -2.56 5.66
C SER A 71 -11.99 -2.17 4.36
N PHE A 72 -11.62 -3.14 3.53
CA PHE A 72 -11.05 -2.87 2.20
C PHE A 72 -12.04 -2.12 1.31
N ARG A 73 -13.29 -2.59 1.26
CA ARG A 73 -14.34 -1.92 0.48
C ARG A 73 -14.58 -0.49 0.96
N GLU A 74 -14.58 -0.22 2.27
CA GLU A 74 -14.76 1.13 2.82
C GLU A 74 -13.59 2.06 2.50
N ALA A 75 -12.36 1.57 2.67
CA ALA A 75 -11.14 2.28 2.29
C ALA A 75 -11.13 2.66 0.80
N HIS A 76 -11.73 1.80 -0.05
CA HIS A 76 -11.80 2.00 -1.50
C HIS A 76 -13.11 2.67 -1.99
N ALA A 77 -14.16 2.73 -1.17
CA ALA A 77 -15.42 3.41 -1.49
C ALA A 77 -15.29 4.93 -1.28
N ARG A 78 -14.56 5.36 -0.23
CA ARG A 78 -14.23 6.78 0.01
C ARG A 78 -13.09 7.29 -0.89
N ASN A 79 -12.55 6.44 -1.75
CA ASN A 79 -11.37 6.64 -2.57
C ASN A 79 -11.56 7.65 -3.71
N LYS A 80 -12.76 8.22 -3.95
CA LYS A 80 -12.93 9.36 -4.88
C LYS A 80 -11.96 10.51 -4.54
N GLY A 81 -11.60 10.65 -3.27
CA GLY A 81 -10.64 11.64 -2.80
C GLY A 81 -9.17 11.34 -3.11
N ILE A 82 -8.73 10.07 -3.19
CA ILE A 82 -7.34 9.68 -3.48
C ILE A 82 -7.19 9.31 -4.95
N ALA A 83 -8.14 8.55 -5.51
CA ALA A 83 -8.13 8.08 -6.91
C ALA A 83 -8.03 9.22 -7.93
N ARG A 84 -8.53 10.42 -7.60
CA ARG A 84 -8.37 11.63 -8.45
C ARG A 84 -6.92 12.08 -8.62
N HIS A 85 -6.03 11.71 -7.71
CA HIS A 85 -4.61 12.04 -7.75
C HIS A 85 -3.78 10.98 -8.46
N VAL A 86 -4.33 9.78 -8.69
CA VAL A 86 -3.64 8.65 -9.27
C VAL A 86 -4.05 8.51 -10.75
N THR A 87 -3.09 8.58 -11.68
CA THR A 87 -3.35 8.46 -13.13
C THR A 87 -3.31 7.02 -13.63
N GLY A 88 -2.77 6.12 -12.83
CA GLY A 88 -2.76 4.68 -13.09
C GLY A 88 -2.20 3.94 -11.89
N ASN A 89 -2.46 2.64 -11.82
CA ASN A 89 -1.86 1.79 -10.82
C ASN A 89 -1.56 0.39 -11.35
N ALA A 90 -0.61 -0.30 -10.71
CA ALA A 90 -0.27 -1.68 -11.02
C ALA A 90 -0.05 -2.44 -9.72
N VAL A 91 -0.88 -3.46 -9.49
CA VAL A 91 -0.77 -4.35 -8.32
C VAL A 91 0.10 -5.53 -8.69
N GLU A 92 1.06 -5.85 -7.84
CA GLU A 92 1.95 -6.98 -7.99
C GLU A 92 2.02 -7.75 -6.66
N THR A 93 2.24 -9.06 -6.73
CA THR A 93 2.30 -9.91 -5.53
C THR A 93 3.51 -10.81 -5.60
N PHE A 94 4.12 -11.06 -4.44
CA PHE A 94 5.38 -11.80 -4.33
C PHE A 94 5.32 -12.74 -3.13
N GLU A 95 5.96 -13.90 -3.28
CA GLU A 95 6.37 -14.71 -2.15
C GLU A 95 7.73 -14.24 -1.68
N HIS A 96 7.85 -14.12 -0.37
CA HIS A 96 9.09 -13.71 0.25
C HIS A 96 10.14 -14.84 0.18
N SER A 97 11.25 -14.61 -0.52
CA SER A 97 12.30 -15.63 -0.73
C SER A 97 13.36 -15.65 0.36
N GLU A 98 13.77 -14.49 0.89
CA GLU A 98 14.83 -14.36 1.89
C GLU A 98 14.80 -12.99 2.60
N ASP A 99 14.86 -12.99 3.94
CA ASP A 99 15.05 -11.79 4.76
C ASP A 99 16.44 -11.85 5.41
N LEU A 100 17.35 -10.98 4.98
CA LEU A 100 18.65 -10.81 5.65
C LEU A 100 18.58 -9.61 6.60
N VAL A 101 18.38 -9.87 7.89
CA VAL A 101 18.37 -8.84 8.93
C VAL A 101 19.82 -8.50 9.34
N LEU A 102 20.36 -7.42 8.78
CA LEU A 102 21.66 -6.88 9.17
C LEU A 102 21.49 -5.94 10.36
N ILE A 103 21.90 -6.40 11.54
CA ILE A 103 21.92 -5.56 12.74
C ILE A 103 23.22 -4.76 12.70
N ALA A 104 23.12 -3.44 12.54
CA ALA A 104 24.27 -2.56 12.68
C ALA A 104 24.67 -2.47 14.17
N SER A 105 25.95 -2.67 14.46
CA SER A 105 26.56 -2.51 15.78
C SER A 105 26.47 -1.08 16.30
#